data_AF-A0AAC8QHW4-F1
#
_entry.id   AF-A0AAC8QHW4-F1
#
_cell.length_a   1.000
_cell.length_b   1.000
_cell.length_c   1.000
_cell.angle_alpha   90.00
_cell.angle_beta   90.00
_cell.angle_gamma   90.00
#
_symmetry.space_group_name_H-M   'P 1'
#
loop_
_entity.id
_entity.type
_entity.pdbx_description
1 polymer ?
#
loop_
_entity_poly.entity_id
_entity_poly.type
_entity_poly.pdbx_seq_one_letter_code
_entity_poly.pdbx_strand_id
1 'polypeptide(L)' 'MNAEKQDVKELKPNNPRAIKRGEKQVETYRRELEEKRGGQWTGQVETYETGEKK' A
#
# COMPACT_ATOMS: atom_id res chain seq x y z
N MET A 1 -2.74 -5.88 -4.84
CA MET A 1 -4.16 -5.51 -4.68
C MET A 1 -4.97 -6.78 -4.48
N ASN A 2 -5.75 -6.87 -3.40
CA ASN A 2 -6.70 -7.97 -3.20
C ASN A 2 -8.12 -7.43 -3.41
N ALA A 3 -8.70 -7.71 -4.58
CA ALA A 3 -10.00 -7.17 -4.99
C ALA A 3 -11.17 -7.76 -4.21
N GLU A 4 -11.04 -8.97 -3.67
CA GLU A 4 -12.07 -9.61 -2.84
C GLU A 4 -12.17 -8.98 -1.45
N LYS A 5 -11.05 -8.47 -0.93
CA LYS A 5 -10.97 -7.83 0.39
C LYS A 5 -11.02 -6.31 0.35
N GLN A 6 -11.14 -5.71 -0.84
CA GLN A 6 -11.05 -4.26 -1.07
C GLN A 6 -9.82 -3.63 -0.41
N ASP A 7 -8.68 -4.32 -0.49
CA ASP A 7 -7.46 -3.94 0.22
C ASP A 7 -6.28 -3.66 -0.72
N VAL A 8 -5.65 -2.50 -0.52
CA VAL A 8 -4.47 -2.03 -1.24
C VAL A 8 -3.25 -2.12 -0.33
N LYS A 9 -2.29 -2.95 -0.74
CA LYS A 9 -1.02 -3.11 -0.04
C LYS A 9 0.12 -2.65 -0.92
N GLU A 10 1.00 -1.83 -0.36
CA GLU A 10 2.23 -1.37 -0.99
C GLU A 10 3.43 -1.85 -0.18
N LEU A 11 4.38 -2.51 -0.82
CA LEU A 11 5.58 -3.04 -0.16
C LEU A 11 6.74 -2.05 -0.30
N LYS A 12 7.33 -1.62 0.83
CA LYS A 12 8.46 -0.69 0.86
C LYS A 12 9.61 -1.23 1.72
N PRO A 13 10.87 -0.86 1.45
CA PRO A 13 11.95 -1.13 2.41
C PRO A 13 11.65 -0.40 3.72
N ASN A 14 12.08 -0.97 4.85
CA ASN A 14 11.92 -0.37 6.18
C ASN A 14 12.79 0.89 6.37
N ASN A 15 12.41 1.95 5.67
CA ASN A 15 13.03 3.27 5.73
C ASN A 15 11.91 4.31 5.81
N PRO A 16 11.95 5.25 6.78
CA PRO A 16 10.91 6.27 6.96
C PRO A 16 10.55 7.04 5.68
N ARG A 17 11.54 7.30 4.80
CA ARG A 17 11.29 8.00 3.52
C ARG A 17 10.49 7.15 2.54
N ALA A 18 10.73 5.84 2.50
CA ALA A 18 10.02 4.92 1.63
C ALA A 18 8.60 4.67 2.13
N ILE A 19 8.42 4.51 3.44
CA ILE A 19 7.12 4.35 4.10
C ILE A 19 6.22 5.55 3.78
N LYS A 20 6.69 6.78 4.04
CA LYS A 20 5.92 8.01 3.78
C LYS A 20 5.52 8.18 2.31
N ARG A 21 6.35 7.69 1.38
CA ARG A 21 5.99 7.68 -0.06
C ARG A 21 4.95 6.60 -0.35
N GLY A 22 5.09 5.41 0.25
CA GLY A 22 4.12 4.33 0.14
C GLY A 22 2.74 4.75 0.64
N GLU A 23 2.65 5.45 1.76
CA GLU A 23 1.38 5.91 2.33
C GLU A 23 0.61 6.80 1.33
N LYS A 24 1.31 7.74 0.69
CA LYS A 24 0.72 8.60 -0.35
C LYS A 24 0.24 7.78 -1.55
N GLN A 25 1.02 6.80 -2.00
CA GLN A 25 0.66 5.95 -3.13
C GLN A 25 -0.60 5.12 -2.83
N VAL A 26 -0.63 4.50 -1.65
CA VAL A 26 -1.75 3.70 -1.18
C VAL A 26 -3.02 4.54 -1.05
N GLU A 27 -2.93 5.77 -0.54
CA GLU A 27 -4.08 6.68 -0.46
C GLU A 27 -4.62 7.03 -1.86
N THR A 28 -3.74 7.32 -2.83
CA THR A 28 -4.14 7.57 -4.22
C THR A 28 -4.85 6.36 -4.81
N TYR A 29 -4.28 5.16 -4.67
CA TYR A 29 -4.88 3.93 -5.17
C TYR A 29 -6.22 3.62 -4.50
N ARG A 30 -6.33 3.82 -3.19
CA ARG A 30 -7.59 3.65 -2.46
C ARG A 30 -8.69 4.52 -3.06
N ARG A 31 -8.42 5.82 -3.24
CA ARG A 31 -9.40 6.76 -3.82
C ARG A 31 -9.80 6.40 -5.24
N GLU A 32 -8.83 6.07 -6.10
CA GLU A 32 -9.12 5.66 -7.47
C GLU A 32 -9.98 4.38 -7.53
N LEU A 33 -9.77 3.45 -6.59
CA LEU A 33 -10.53 2.21 -6.52
C LEU A 33 -11.94 2.42 -5.98
N GLU A 34 -12.10 3.27 -4.96
CA GLU A 34 -13.40 3.72 -4.48
C GLU A 34 -14.20 4.39 -5.60
N GLU A 35 -13.57 5.25 -6.41
CA GLU A 35 -14.20 5.93 -7.54
C GLU A 35 -14.59 4.96 -8.66
N LYS A 36 -13.67 4.07 -9.08
CA LYS A 36 -13.88 3.18 -10.23
C LYS A 36 -14.79 1.99 -9.93
N ARG A 37 -14.76 1.47 -8.70
CA ARG A 37 -15.40 0.20 -8.34
C ARG A 37 -16.47 0.34 -7.26
N GLY A 38 -16.59 1.52 -6.66
CA GLY A 38 -17.44 1.71 -5.48
C GLY A 38 -16.92 0.95 -4.25
N GLY A 39 -17.65 1.09 -3.16
CA GLY A 39 -17.32 0.50 -1.87
C GLY A 39 -16.32 1.32 -1.06
N GLN A 40 -15.88 0.77 0.07
CA GLN A 40 -14.84 1.36 0.92
C GLN A 40 -13.58 0.51 0.82
N TRP A 41 -12.48 1.13 0.40
CA TRP A 41 -11.22 0.42 0.24
C TRP A 41 -10.30 0.73 1.42
N THR A 42 -9.47 -0.23 1.82
CA THR A 42 -8.41 -0.02 2.81
C THR A 42 -7.04 0.07 2.14
N GLY A 43 -6.11 0.69 2.86
CA GLY A 43 -4.79 0.95 2.34
C GLY A 43 -3.72 0.78 3.42
N GLN A 44 -2.70 -0.03 3.14
CA GLN A 44 -1.60 -0.31 4.07
C GLN A 44 -0.24 -0.33 3.35
N VAL A 45 0.79 0.17 4.03
CA VAL A 45 2.18 -0.03 3.64
C VAL A 45 2.75 -1.16 4.49
N GLU A 46 3.25 -2.20 3.83
CA GLU A 46 4.02 -3.25 4.46
C GLU A 46 5.51 -2.98 4.26
N THR A 47 6.32 -3.27 5.29
CA THR A 47 7.76 -3.09 5.23
C THR A 47 8.50 -4.41 5.19
N TYR A 48 9.67 -4.40 4.53
CA TYR A 48 10.63 -5.49 4.60
C TYR A 48 12.01 -4.95 5.00
N GLU A 49 12.75 -5.76 5.76
CA GLU A 49 14.14 -5.47 6.09
C GLU A 49 15.03 -5.69 4.86
N THR A 50 16.01 -4.80 4.67
CA THR A 50 16.92 -4.84 3.51
C THR A 50 18.29 -5.47 3.82
N GLY A 51 18.36 -6.32 4.86
CA GLY A 51 19.48 -7.23 5.13
C GLY A 51 18.92 -8.50 5.79
N GLU A 52 19.40 -9.73 5.54
CA GLU A 52 20.67 -10.19 4.99
C GLU A 52 20.42 -11.25 3.89
N LYS A 53 21.10 -11.15 2.74
CA LYS A 53 21.39 -12.35 1.95
C LYS A 53 22.57 -13.03 2.66
N LYS A 54 22.31 -14.16 3.31
CA LYS A 54 23.38 -15.09 3.74
C LYS A 54 24.20 -15.53 2.54
#